data_AF-A0A7S2UAX2-F1
#
_entry.id   AF-A0A7S2UAX2-F1
#
_cell.length_a   1.000
_cell.length_b   1.000
_cell.length_c   1.000
_cell.angle_alpha   90.00
_cell.angle_beta   90.00
_cell.angle_gamma   90.00
#
_symmetry.space_group_name_H-M   'P 1'
#
loop_
_entity.id
_entity.type
_entity.pdbx_description
1 polymer ?
#
loop_
_entity_poly.entity_id
_entity_poly.type
_entity_poly.pdbx_seq_one_letter_code
_entity_poly.pdbx_strand_id
1 'polypeptide(L)'
;MSDSESNSGSEAEPVTTTEEVAERSEKKRAASEDVPAETNENGFADETLVCRDCEGDFVFTVEEQEFHHSKGFDNKPVRCKECRTAKKQRMEGGDSRGGRGGGRGGERACYNCGGFGHMSRECSEARKEGA
;
A
#
# COMPACT_ATOMS: atom_id res chain seq x y z
N MET A 1 -19.72 26.90 -62.91
CA MET A 1 -19.31 27.67 -61.72
C MET A 1 -18.90 26.62 -60.70
N SER A 2 -17.89 25.80 -60.96
CA SER A 2 -16.47 26.15 -61.23
C SER A 2 -15.86 26.86 -60.02
N ASP A 3 -14.64 26.43 -59.70
CA ASP A 3 -13.70 26.97 -58.72
C ASP A 3 -13.84 26.37 -57.30
N SER A 4 -12.85 25.72 -56.69
CA SER A 4 -11.48 25.41 -57.12
C SER A 4 -10.93 24.28 -56.26
N GLU A 5 -10.27 23.36 -56.94
CA GLU A 5 -9.20 22.51 -56.41
C GLU A 5 -8.12 23.38 -55.74
N SER A 6 -7.42 22.87 -54.72
CA SER A 6 -5.95 22.68 -54.79
C SER A 6 -5.23 22.66 -53.45
N ASN A 7 -4.21 21.80 -53.46
CA ASN A 7 -2.97 21.77 -52.68
C ASN A 7 -2.95 20.99 -51.36
N SER A 8 -2.42 19.76 -51.31
CA SER A 8 -1.06 19.25 -51.63
C SER A 8 -0.13 19.29 -50.42
N GLY A 9 0.61 18.20 -50.26
CA GLY A 9 1.59 17.93 -49.21
C GLY A 9 1.51 16.45 -48.86
N SER A 10 2.02 15.51 -49.66
CA SER A 10 3.45 15.28 -49.95
C SER A 10 4.20 15.08 -48.62
N GLU A 11 4.87 13.97 -48.29
CA GLU A 11 5.56 12.97 -49.09
C GLU A 11 5.81 11.72 -48.22
N ALA A 12 6.18 10.64 -48.91
CA ALA A 12 6.61 9.35 -48.42
C ALA A 12 7.53 9.37 -47.17
N GLU A 13 7.23 8.47 -46.22
CA GLU A 13 8.21 7.92 -45.30
C GLU A 13 8.88 6.70 -45.99
N PRO A 14 10.14 6.77 -46.43
CA PRO A 14 10.85 5.57 -46.84
C PRO A 14 11.31 4.83 -45.58
N VAL A 15 10.64 3.72 -45.26
CA VAL A 15 11.16 2.73 -44.31
C VAL A 15 12.33 2.01 -45.00
N THR A 16 13.53 2.56 -44.86
CA THR A 16 14.75 1.90 -45.33
C THR A 16 15.08 0.77 -44.39
N THR A 17 15.06 -0.41 -44.98
CA THR A 17 15.40 -1.70 -44.41
C THR A 17 16.90 -1.76 -44.04
N THR A 18 17.17 -2.56 -43.00
CA THR A 18 18.43 -3.25 -42.67
C THR A 18 19.72 -2.45 -42.59
N GLU A 19 20.36 -2.45 -41.42
CA GLU A 19 21.80 -2.75 -41.35
C GLU A 19 22.14 -3.37 -39.98
N GLU A 20 22.32 -4.69 -40.02
CA GLU A 20 23.18 -5.45 -39.13
C GLU A 20 24.62 -5.00 -39.36
N VAL A 21 25.28 -4.40 -38.37
CA VAL A 21 26.69 -4.65 -37.97
C VAL A 21 27.15 -3.61 -36.95
N ALA A 22 27.47 -4.06 -35.74
CA ALA A 22 28.67 -3.63 -35.00
C ALA A 22 28.74 -4.40 -33.67
N GLU A 23 29.25 -5.64 -33.72
CA GLU A 23 30.07 -6.14 -32.61
C GLU A 23 31.25 -5.18 -32.45
N ARG A 24 31.15 -4.32 -31.43
CA ARG A 24 32.23 -3.41 -31.05
C ARG A 24 32.83 -3.90 -29.74
N SER A 25 34.00 -4.52 -29.94
CA SER A 25 35.01 -4.89 -28.97
C SER A 25 35.08 -4.02 -27.71
N GLU A 26 35.09 -4.71 -26.58
CA GLU A 26 35.97 -4.52 -25.43
C GLU A 26 36.68 -3.15 -25.35
N LYS A 27 36.05 -2.22 -24.60
CA LYS A 27 36.74 -1.08 -24.03
C LYS A 27 36.63 -1.16 -22.51
N LYS A 28 37.70 -1.66 -21.88
CA LYS A 28 38.04 -1.47 -20.48
C LYS A 28 37.65 -0.08 -19.98
N ARG A 29 36.72 -0.05 -19.02
CA ARG A 29 36.63 0.82 -17.84
C ARG A 29 36.01 -0.10 -16.77
N ALA A 30 36.68 -0.65 -15.77
CA ALA A 30 37.62 -0.04 -14.83
C ALA A 30 37.12 1.34 -14.36
N ALA A 31 35.98 1.32 -13.68
CA ALA A 31 35.53 2.35 -12.75
C ALA A 31 34.54 1.71 -11.75
N SER A 32 35.02 1.53 -10.51
CA SER A 32 34.33 1.26 -9.23
C SER A 32 33.34 0.07 -9.20
N GLU A 33 33.60 -1.14 -8.70
CA GLU A 33 34.31 -1.54 -7.46
C GLU A 33 34.05 -0.58 -6.29
N ASP A 34 33.15 -1.04 -5.41
CA ASP A 34 32.74 -0.45 -4.13
C ASP A 34 31.96 0.87 -4.21
N VAL A 35 30.65 0.77 -4.40
CA VAL A 35 29.74 1.77 -3.81
C VAL A 35 29.81 1.52 -2.31
N PRO A 36 30.34 2.45 -1.49
CA PRO A 36 30.44 2.22 -0.06
C PRO A 36 29.03 2.01 0.45
N ALA A 37 28.82 0.89 1.13
CA ALA A 37 27.70 0.74 2.03
C ALA A 37 27.85 1.87 3.06
N GLU A 38 27.08 2.94 2.92
CA GLU A 38 27.04 4.03 3.87
C GLU A 38 26.31 3.50 5.11
N THR A 39 26.99 2.64 5.87
CA THR A 39 26.55 2.16 7.16
C THR A 39 26.65 3.34 8.10
N ASN A 40 25.55 4.06 8.27
CA ASN A 40 25.44 5.09 9.30
C ASN A 40 25.78 4.48 10.67
N GLU A 41 26.50 5.26 11.44
CA GLU A 41 27.15 4.98 12.73
C GLU A 41 26.26 4.40 13.85
N ASN A 42 24.95 4.30 13.63
CA ASN A 42 23.96 3.77 14.57
C ASN A 42 23.64 2.27 14.39
N GLY A 43 24.27 1.58 13.44
CA GLY A 43 24.08 0.13 13.23
C GLY A 43 22.74 -0.25 12.60
N PHE A 44 21.90 0.72 12.27
CA PHE A 44 20.74 0.56 11.40
C PHE A 44 21.17 0.92 9.98
N ALA A 45 20.84 0.07 9.01
CA ALA A 45 21.10 0.30 7.60
C ALA A 45 19.79 0.31 6.82
N ASP A 46 19.77 1.02 5.70
CA ASP A 46 18.62 1.03 4.80
C ASP A 46 18.37 -0.40 4.29
N GLU A 47 17.20 -0.94 4.60
CA GLU A 47 16.83 -2.31 4.22
C GLU A 47 15.77 -2.25 3.13
N THR A 48 16.05 -2.83 1.97
CA THR A 48 15.07 -2.97 0.90
C THR A 48 14.16 -4.17 1.18
N LEU A 49 12.86 -3.92 1.37
CA LEU A 49 11.84 -4.96 1.56
C LEU A 49 10.89 -5.04 0.36
N VAL A 50 10.27 -6.21 0.17
CA VAL A 50 9.29 -6.46 -0.90
C VAL A 50 7.87 -6.35 -0.34
N CYS A 51 7.02 -5.57 -1.00
CA CYS A 51 5.62 -5.42 -0.60
C CYS A 51 4.82 -6.70 -0.90
N ARG A 52 4.09 -7.23 0.09
CA ARG A 52 3.26 -8.43 -0.11
C ARG A 52 2.01 -8.23 -0.99
N ASP A 53 1.59 -6.99 -1.22
CA ASP A 53 0.34 -6.70 -1.94
C ASP A 53 0.56 -6.18 -3.37
N CYS A 54 1.73 -5.59 -3.66
CA CYS A 54 2.05 -5.09 -5.01
C CYS A 54 3.41 -5.57 -5.53
N GLU A 55 4.13 -6.40 -4.77
CA GLU A 55 5.44 -6.99 -5.12
C GLU A 55 6.55 -5.99 -5.47
N GLY A 56 6.29 -4.69 -5.35
CA GLY A 56 7.30 -3.64 -5.50
C GLY A 56 8.28 -3.64 -4.33
N ASP A 57 9.54 -3.36 -4.66
CA ASP A 57 10.58 -3.03 -3.70
C ASP A 57 10.31 -1.66 -3.06
N PHE A 58 10.58 -1.56 -1.76
CA PHE A 58 10.56 -0.30 -1.03
C PHE A 58 11.66 -0.27 0.02
N VAL A 59 12.19 0.93 0.28
CA VAL A 59 13.31 1.12 1.23
C VAL A 59 12.76 1.40 2.62
N PHE A 60 13.17 0.59 3.59
CA PHE A 60 12.94 0.82 5.01
C PHE A 60 14.17 1.50 5.59
N THR A 61 14.12 2.82 5.62
CA THR A 61 15.27 3.66 5.96
C THR A 61 15.60 3.61 7.45
N VAL A 62 16.82 4.02 7.79
CA VAL A 62 17.29 4.15 9.18
C VAL A 62 16.33 4.97 10.05
N GLU A 63 15.85 6.10 9.55
CA GLU A 63 14.91 6.97 10.27
C GLU A 63 13.59 6.25 10.59
N GLU A 64 13.09 5.43 9.67
CA GLU A 64 11.84 4.69 9.88
C GLU A 64 12.03 3.49 10.82
N GLN A 65 13.21 2.87 10.82
CA GLN A 65 13.62 1.87 11.81
C GLN A 65 13.69 2.43 13.22
N GLU A 66 14.33 3.59 13.42
CA GLU A 66 14.41 4.26 14.73
C GLU A 66 13.03 4.66 15.24
N PHE A 67 12.15 5.16 14.35
CA PHE A 67 10.77 5.49 14.71
C PHE A 67 9.98 4.24 15.12
N HIS A 68 10.09 3.13 14.38
CA HIS A 68 9.42 1.88 14.71
C HIS A 68 9.91 1.30 16.06
N HIS A 69 11.22 1.31 16.30
CA HIS A 69 11.82 0.87 17.56
C HIS A 69 11.36 1.75 18.74
N SER A 70 11.35 3.08 18.56
CA SER A 70 10.90 4.05 19.57
C SER A 70 9.41 3.90 19.93
N LYS A 71 8.57 3.51 18.95
CA LYS A 71 7.14 3.23 19.17
C LYS A 71 6.86 1.87 19.81
N GLY A 72 7.88 1.05 20.06
CA GLY A 72 7.72 -0.31 20.55
C GLY A 72 7.08 -1.24 19.50
N PHE A 73 7.32 -0.96 18.21
CA PHE A 73 6.86 -1.80 17.10
C PHE A 73 7.99 -2.73 16.67
N ASP A 74 8.06 -3.92 17.25
CA ASP A 74 9.10 -4.94 16.96
C ASP A 74 8.99 -5.54 15.55
N ASN A 75 7.95 -5.21 14.79
CA ASN A 75 7.68 -5.79 13.48
C ASN A 75 7.97 -4.80 12.34
N LYS A 76 8.76 -5.25 11.36
CA LYS A 76 9.07 -4.51 10.13
C LYS A 76 7.83 -4.38 9.23
N PRO A 77 7.67 -3.27 8.49
CA PRO A 77 6.56 -3.13 7.55
C PRO A 77 6.66 -4.18 6.42
N VAL A 78 5.55 -4.90 6.19
CA VAL A 78 5.43 -5.94 5.13
C VAL A 78 4.78 -5.38 3.84
N ARG A 79 4.26 -4.15 3.92
CA ARG A 79 3.56 -3.47 2.83
C ARG A 79 4.17 -2.09 2.64
N CYS A 80 4.32 -1.69 1.39
CA CYS A 80 4.73 -0.33 1.06
C CYS A 80 3.68 0.70 1.52
N LYS A 81 4.12 1.96 1.62
CA LYS A 81 3.28 3.10 2.02
C LYS A 81 2.04 3.25 1.15
N GLU A 82 2.18 3.03 -0.17
CA GLU A 82 1.09 3.08 -1.13
C GLU A 82 0.02 2.02 -0.83
N CYS A 83 0.38 0.75 -0.68
CA CYS A 83 -0.57 -0.30 -0.36
C CYS A 83 -1.20 -0.13 1.03
N ARG A 84 -0.44 0.34 2.02
CA ARG A 84 -0.95 0.61 3.36
C ARG A 84 -1.96 1.75 3.34
N THR A 85 -1.66 2.83 2.61
CA THR A 85 -2.54 4.00 2.47
C THR A 85 -3.74 3.68 1.61
N ALA A 86 -3.57 2.98 0.48
CA ALA A 86 -4.67 2.52 -0.37
C ALA A 86 -5.61 1.56 0.38
N LYS A 87 -5.07 0.67 1.22
CA LYS A 87 -5.89 -0.18 2.09
C LYS A 87 -6.65 0.64 3.12
N LYS A 88 -5.99 1.62 3.74
CA LYS A 88 -6.65 2.56 4.65
C LYS A 88 -7.74 3.34 3.91
N GLN A 89 -7.48 3.92 2.75
CA GLN A 89 -8.44 4.65 1.92
C GLN A 89 -9.60 3.78 1.45
N ARG A 90 -9.37 2.50 1.12
CA ARG A 90 -10.44 1.54 0.80
C ARG A 90 -11.28 1.18 2.04
N MET A 91 -10.69 1.26 3.23
CA MET A 91 -11.38 1.06 4.50
C MET A 91 -11.99 2.35 5.07
N GLU A 92 -11.53 3.53 4.64
CA GLU A 92 -11.89 4.86 5.14
C GLU A 92 -12.80 5.62 4.17
N GLY A 93 -12.82 5.24 2.88
CA GLY A 93 -13.65 5.78 1.80
C GLY A 93 -14.92 4.99 1.51
N GLY A 94 -15.32 4.09 2.41
CA GLY A 94 -16.70 3.66 2.47
C GLY A 94 -17.49 4.73 3.22
N ASP A 95 -18.45 5.38 2.57
CA ASP A 95 -19.53 6.16 3.17
C ASP A 95 -20.38 5.30 4.13
N SER A 96 -19.77 4.93 5.23
CA SER A 96 -20.34 4.19 6.33
C SER A 96 -19.51 4.57 7.54
N ARG A 97 -19.95 5.65 8.19
CA ARG A 97 -19.89 5.85 9.64
C ARG A 97 -18.99 4.82 10.32
N GLY A 98 -17.79 5.25 10.72
CA GLY A 98 -16.79 4.47 11.45
C GLY A 98 -17.26 3.09 11.90
N GLY A 99 -16.83 2.08 11.17
CA GLY A 99 -16.92 0.68 11.56
C GLY A 99 -16.08 0.43 12.82
N ARG A 100 -16.61 0.85 13.99
CA ARG A 100 -16.50 0.03 15.18
C ARG A 100 -17.24 -1.27 14.86
N GLY A 101 -16.51 -2.22 14.28
CA GLY A 101 -16.94 -3.60 14.27
C GLY A 101 -17.27 -4.03 15.70
N GLY A 102 -18.53 -4.35 15.92
CA GLY A 102 -18.93 -5.31 16.95
C GLY A 102 -19.27 -4.73 18.32
N GLY A 103 -20.46 -4.16 18.45
CA GLY A 103 -21.08 -4.04 19.76
C GLY A 103 -22.44 -3.37 19.68
N ARG A 104 -23.51 -4.17 19.58
CA ARG A 104 -24.91 -3.75 19.75
C ARG A 104 -25.06 -2.85 20.98
N GLY A 105 -24.89 -1.55 20.87
CA GLY A 105 -24.80 -0.63 22.01
C GLY A 105 -25.99 0.28 22.09
N GLY A 106 -27.21 -0.27 22.08
CA GLY A 106 -28.41 0.57 22.11
C GLY A 106 -29.74 -0.12 22.37
N GLU A 107 -29.85 -1.44 22.19
CA GLU A 107 -31.10 -2.17 22.44
C GLU A 107 -30.83 -3.67 22.63
N ARG A 108 -30.07 -4.04 23.67
CA ARG A 108 -29.95 -5.46 24.03
C ARG A 108 -31.15 -5.83 24.89
N ALA A 109 -31.90 -6.82 24.44
CA ALA A 109 -32.87 -7.51 25.27
C ALA A 109 -32.17 -8.08 26.51
N CYS A 110 -32.79 -7.94 27.68
CA CYS A 110 -32.38 -8.58 28.91
C CYS A 110 -32.25 -10.09 28.68
N TYR A 111 -31.08 -10.68 28.97
CA TYR A 111 -30.88 -12.13 28.75
C TYR A 111 -31.73 -13.01 29.69
N ASN A 112 -32.35 -12.41 30.71
CA ASN A 112 -33.27 -13.12 31.60
C ASN A 112 -34.72 -13.11 31.08
N CYS A 113 -35.26 -11.95 30.70
CA CYS A 113 -36.69 -11.80 30.36
C CYS A 113 -36.97 -11.43 28.89
N GLY A 114 -35.95 -11.06 28.12
CA GLY A 114 -36.09 -10.60 26.74
C GLY A 114 -36.55 -9.14 26.60
N GLY A 115 -36.85 -8.45 27.71
CA GLY A 115 -37.29 -7.06 27.71
C GLY A 115 -36.16 -6.08 27.37
N PHE A 116 -36.47 -4.96 26.73
CA PHE A 116 -35.50 -3.94 26.35
C PHE A 116 -35.38 -2.86 27.43
N GLY A 117 -34.25 -2.12 27.44
CA GLY A 117 -34.01 -1.02 28.38
C GLY A 117 -33.32 -1.40 29.70
N HIS A 118 -33.01 -2.67 29.95
CA HIS A 118 -32.24 -3.12 31.12
C HIS A 118 -31.45 -4.41 30.83
N MET A 119 -30.36 -4.66 31.58
CA MET A 119 -29.56 -5.90 31.45
C MET A 119 -30.02 -6.98 32.45
N SER A 120 -29.57 -8.24 32.33
CA SER A 120 -29.91 -9.34 33.26
C SER A 120 -29.56 -9.07 34.73
N ARG A 121 -28.67 -8.11 34.97
CA ARG A 121 -28.28 -7.66 36.31
C ARG A 121 -29.29 -6.69 36.93
N GLU A 122 -30.05 -6.00 36.10
CA GLU A 122 -31.05 -4.99 36.46
C GLU A 122 -32.48 -5.50 36.24
N CYS A 123 -32.62 -6.79 35.92
CA CYS A 123 -33.92 -7.43 35.69
C CYS A 123 -34.63 -7.64 37.02
N SER A 124 -35.86 -7.11 37.13
CA SER A 124 -36.73 -7.28 38.28
C SER A 124 -37.33 -8.69 38.40
N GLU A 125 -37.21 -9.50 37.35
CA GLU A 125 -37.73 -10.87 37.30
C GLU A 125 -36.76 -11.88 37.93
N ALA A 126 -37.28 -12.96 38.51
CA ALA A 126 -36.45 -14.07 38.98
C ALA A 126 -35.59 -14.65 37.84
N ARG A 127 -34.38 -15.13 38.15
CA ARG A 127 -33.48 -15.69 37.13
C ARG A 127 -34.08 -16.96 36.53
N LYS A 128 -34.30 -16.96 35.21
CA LYS A 128 -34.64 -18.15 34.44
C LYS A 128 -33.36 -18.99 34.30
N GLU A 129 -33.36 -20.16 34.90
CA GLU A 129 -32.25 -21.11 34.81
C GLU A 129 -32.13 -21.61 33.36
N GLY A 130 -30.96 -21.39 32.73
CA GLY A 130 -30.59 -22.06 31.47
C GLY A 130 -30.48 -21.19 30.20
N ALA A 131 -29.75 -20.08 30.26
CA ALA A 131 -29.22 -19.39 29.07
C ALA A 131 -27.74 -19.02 29.27
#